data_AF-A0A1T5A789-F1
#
_entry.id   AF-A0A1T5A789-F1
#
_cell.length_a   1.000
_cell.length_b   1.000
_cell.length_c   1.000
_cell.angle_alpha   90.00
_cell.angle_beta   90.00
_cell.angle_gamma   90.00
#
_symmetry.space_group_name_H-M   'P 1'
#
loop_
_entity.id
_entity.type
_entity.pdbx_description
1 polymer ?
#
loop_
_entity_poly.entity_id
_entity_poly.type
_entity_poly.pdbx_seq_one_letter_code
_entity_poly.pdbx_strand_id
1 'polypeptide(L)'
;MHKSLLLLFSMLLLVAACQDKDALKPPPSKNYSQTATTQQEDFLYELSIAKPTFTEGEPIKITAKLTYVGQAQNVTIYHGGSPFLFNLQETTRNFEIPSAMDTPLITRILERNVPYEEFYTSGGGYNEFSEPKLVEFMKQTMKGHFPKGHYIVKGSTDFYTEDPNEQKTEYKPSATIEFNVQ
;
A
#
# COMPACT_ATOMS: atom_id res chain seq x y z
N MET A 1 60.56 -49.73 -18.67
CA MET A 1 61.21 -50.07 -17.38
C MET A 1 60.65 -49.15 -16.31
N HIS A 2 60.13 -49.73 -15.23
CA HIS A 2 59.62 -49.04 -14.03
C HIS A 2 60.70 -48.23 -13.31
N LYS A 3 60.28 -47.15 -12.64
CA LYS A 3 60.46 -46.88 -11.18
C LYS A 3 60.09 -45.41 -10.90
N SER A 4 59.03 -45.18 -10.11
CA SER A 4 59.09 -44.68 -8.71
C SER A 4 59.40 -43.17 -8.64
N LEU A 5 58.90 -42.33 -7.73
CA LEU A 5 58.19 -42.49 -6.46
C LEU A 5 57.77 -41.07 -6.01
N LEU A 6 56.63 -40.99 -5.32
CA LEU A 6 56.11 -39.90 -4.48
C LEU A 6 57.13 -38.90 -3.86
N LEU A 7 56.70 -37.64 -3.75
CA LEU A 7 56.86 -36.71 -2.60
C LEU A 7 55.94 -35.49 -2.83
N LEU A 8 54.70 -35.46 -2.32
CA LEU A 8 54.23 -34.96 -1.01
C LEU A 8 54.57 -33.48 -0.69
N PHE A 9 53.53 -32.79 -0.19
CA PHE A 9 53.54 -31.61 0.69
C PHE A 9 53.37 -30.20 0.07
N SER A 10 52.14 -29.69 0.11
CA SER A 10 51.77 -28.34 0.61
C SER A 10 50.25 -28.20 0.45
N MET A 11 49.45 -28.65 1.42
CA MET A 11 48.98 -27.84 2.55
C MET A 11 48.32 -26.52 2.12
N LEU A 12 46.99 -26.62 1.95
CA LEU A 12 45.94 -25.80 2.58
C LEU A 12 46.33 -24.42 3.17
N LEU A 13 45.37 -23.47 3.03
CA LEU A 13 45.12 -22.23 3.81
C LEU A 13 45.64 -20.95 3.13
N LEU A 14 44.89 -19.86 2.92
CA LEU A 14 43.52 -19.46 3.28
C LEU A 14 42.98 -18.55 2.17
N VAL A 15 41.78 -18.83 1.67
CA VAL A 15 41.01 -17.82 0.92
C VAL A 15 40.40 -16.89 1.97
N ALA A 16 41.08 -15.78 2.27
CA ALA A 16 40.48 -14.69 3.04
C ALA A 16 39.50 -13.93 2.14
N ALA A 17 38.31 -14.50 1.95
CA ALA A 17 37.17 -13.72 1.48
C ALA A 17 36.63 -12.94 2.67
N CYS A 18 37.21 -11.76 2.93
CA CYS A 18 36.48 -10.72 3.65
C CYS A 18 35.28 -10.34 2.78
N GLN A 19 34.14 -10.98 3.04
CA GLN A 19 32.87 -10.34 2.77
C GLN A 19 32.76 -9.19 3.76
N ASP A 20 33.24 -8.01 3.35
CA ASP A 20 32.68 -6.79 3.90
C ASP A 20 31.20 -6.82 3.55
N LYS A 21 30.42 -7.18 4.57
CA LYS A 21 28.99 -6.96 4.58
C LYS A 21 28.85 -5.44 4.54
N ASP A 22 28.73 -4.91 3.33
CA ASP A 22 28.00 -3.67 3.11
C ASP A 22 26.61 -3.90 3.70
N ALA A 23 26.49 -3.60 4.99
CA ALA A 23 25.21 -3.35 5.62
C ALA A 23 24.58 -2.26 4.76
N LEU A 24 23.57 -2.65 3.98
CA LEU A 24 22.73 -1.75 3.21
C LEU A 24 22.42 -0.56 4.10
N LYS A 25 23.10 0.57 3.84
CA LYS A 25 22.71 1.84 4.43
C LYS A 25 21.23 2.00 4.08
N PRO A 26 20.34 2.17 5.07
CA PRO A 26 18.95 2.44 4.77
C PRO A 26 18.92 3.64 3.80
N PRO A 27 18.10 3.58 2.74
CA PRO A 27 18.03 4.66 1.77
C PRO A 27 17.78 5.98 2.52
N PRO A 28 18.39 7.09 2.08
CA PRO A 28 18.19 8.38 2.71
C PRO A 28 16.70 8.65 2.83
N SER A 29 16.25 9.05 4.02
CA SER A 29 14.85 9.33 4.32
C SER A 29 14.33 10.38 3.34
N LYS A 30 13.62 9.96 2.30
CA LYS A 30 12.81 10.87 1.51
C LYS A 30 11.76 11.42 2.47
N ASN A 31 11.58 12.75 2.47
CA ASN A 31 10.44 13.35 3.13
C ASN A 31 9.19 12.91 2.36
N TYR A 32 8.59 11.79 2.78
CA TYR A 32 7.35 11.30 2.21
C TYR A 32 6.24 12.23 2.67
N SER A 33 5.52 12.82 1.72
CA SER A 33 4.39 13.68 2.04
C SER A 33 3.36 12.86 2.81
N GLN A 34 3.07 13.25 4.05
CA GLN A 34 2.09 12.58 4.89
C GLN A 34 0.67 12.70 4.34
N THR A 35 0.45 13.68 3.47
CA THR A 35 -0.80 13.92 2.77
C THR A 35 -0.52 14.06 1.28
N ALA A 36 -1.32 13.41 0.46
CA ALA A 36 -1.33 13.57 -0.98
C ALA A 36 -2.75 13.89 -1.44
N THR A 37 -2.86 14.87 -2.34
CA THR A 37 -4.16 15.36 -2.82
C THR A 37 -4.16 15.36 -4.34
N THR A 38 -5.27 14.97 -4.94
CA THR A 38 -5.52 15.11 -6.38
C THR A 38 -6.94 15.60 -6.61
N GLN A 39 -7.20 16.15 -7.79
CA GLN A 39 -8.54 16.58 -8.18
C GLN A 39 -8.86 16.03 -9.56
N GLN A 40 -10.05 15.44 -9.70
CA GLN A 40 -10.64 15.08 -10.98
C GLN A 40 -11.97 15.82 -11.10
N GLU A 41 -12.03 16.82 -11.99
CA GLU A 41 -13.19 17.69 -12.16
C GLU A 41 -13.65 18.29 -10.82
N ASP A 42 -14.89 18.02 -10.42
CA ASP A 42 -15.53 18.54 -9.22
C ASP A 42 -15.23 17.70 -7.96
N PHE A 43 -14.26 16.78 -8.02
CA PHE A 43 -13.95 15.87 -6.92
C PHE A 43 -12.50 15.99 -6.46
N LEU A 44 -12.31 16.48 -5.24
CA LEU A 44 -11.03 16.54 -4.55
C LEU A 44 -10.83 15.28 -3.71
N TYR A 45 -9.78 14.53 -3.99
CA TYR A 45 -9.38 13.34 -3.24
C TYR A 45 -8.14 13.63 -2.40
N GLU A 46 -8.18 13.27 -1.11
CA GLU A 46 -7.06 13.38 -0.18
C GLU A 46 -6.77 12.00 0.43
N LEU A 47 -5.51 11.61 0.43
CA LEU A 47 -5.00 10.43 1.13
C LEU A 47 -3.97 10.89 2.16
N SER A 48 -4.09 10.45 3.40
CA SER A 48 -3.20 10.90 4.48
C SER A 48 -2.87 9.83 5.50
N ILE A 49 -1.74 10.04 6.19
CA ILE A 49 -1.26 9.26 7.32
C ILE A 49 -0.64 10.19 8.36
N ALA A 50 -0.73 9.86 9.65
CA ALA A 50 -0.33 10.78 10.73
C ALA A 50 1.16 11.14 10.72
N LYS A 51 2.03 10.20 10.35
CA LYS A 51 3.50 10.37 10.37
C LYS A 51 4.16 9.40 9.40
N PRO A 52 5.42 9.65 8.97
CA PRO A 52 6.09 8.83 7.97
C PRO A 52 6.69 7.52 8.53
N THR A 53 6.80 7.39 9.85
CA THR A 53 7.44 6.25 10.50
C THR A 53 6.72 5.85 11.79
N PHE A 54 6.48 4.56 11.94
CA PHE A 54 5.82 3.93 13.08
C PHE A 54 6.73 2.86 13.70
N THR A 55 6.59 2.63 15.00
CA THR A 55 7.22 1.47 15.64
C THR A 55 6.39 0.21 15.33
N GLU A 56 7.02 -0.95 15.22
CA GLU A 56 6.29 -2.21 15.09
C GLU A 56 5.23 -2.40 16.19
N GLY A 57 4.00 -2.73 15.79
CA GLY A 57 2.84 -2.85 16.69
C GLY A 57 2.15 -1.53 17.05
N GLU A 58 2.69 -0.37 16.62
CA GLU A 58 1.98 0.90 16.74
C GLU A 58 0.76 0.93 15.81
N PRO A 59 -0.42 1.41 16.28
CA PRO A 59 -1.59 1.55 15.42
C PRO A 59 -1.34 2.51 14.26
N ILE A 60 -1.62 2.04 13.04
CA ILE A 60 -1.48 2.83 11.82
C ILE A 60 -2.86 3.22 11.31
N LYS A 61 -3.08 4.52 11.13
CA LYS A 61 -4.34 5.08 10.63
C LYS A 61 -4.09 5.79 9.31
N ILE A 62 -4.54 5.17 8.23
CA ILE A 62 -4.57 5.75 6.88
C ILE A 62 -5.98 6.26 6.64
N THR A 63 -6.09 7.49 6.18
CA THR A 63 -7.37 8.17 5.96
C THR A 63 -7.50 8.58 4.50
N ALA A 64 -8.64 8.29 3.90
CA ALA A 64 -9.03 8.81 2.59
C ALA A 64 -10.22 9.77 2.74
N LYS A 65 -10.21 10.87 1.99
CA LYS A 65 -11.32 11.81 1.90
C LYS A 65 -11.70 12.10 0.46
N LEU A 66 -12.99 12.24 0.22
CA LEU A 66 -13.58 12.69 -1.03
C LEU A 66 -14.45 13.92 -0.75
N THR A 67 -14.12 15.03 -1.38
CA THR A 67 -14.86 16.29 -1.24
C THR A 67 -15.39 16.72 -2.59
N TYR A 68 -16.71 16.90 -2.69
CA TYR A 68 -17.33 17.50 -3.86
C TYR A 68 -17.17 19.03 -3.81
N VAL A 69 -16.56 19.61 -4.84
CA VAL A 69 -16.23 21.03 -4.96
C VAL A 69 -16.93 21.71 -6.14
N GLY A 70 -17.87 21.01 -6.80
CA GLY A 70 -18.64 21.52 -7.93
C GLY A 70 -19.62 22.63 -7.57
N GLN A 71 -20.42 23.05 -8.56
CA GLN A 71 -21.29 24.23 -8.43
C GLN A 71 -22.58 23.95 -7.65
N ALA A 72 -23.19 22.78 -7.85
CA ALA A 72 -24.43 22.42 -7.16
C ALA A 72 -24.20 22.26 -5.65
N GLN A 73 -25.26 22.41 -4.84
CA GLN A 73 -25.13 22.23 -3.39
C GLN A 73 -24.76 20.78 -3.03
N ASN A 74 -25.27 19.81 -3.79
CA ASN A 74 -25.05 18.39 -3.56
C ASN A 74 -24.80 17.66 -4.88
N VAL A 75 -24.16 16.50 -4.80
CA VAL A 75 -24.07 15.53 -5.90
C VAL A 75 -24.37 14.13 -5.37
N THR A 76 -25.04 13.32 -6.19
CA THR A 76 -25.24 11.90 -5.89
C THR A 76 -24.14 11.10 -6.57
N ILE A 77 -23.45 10.25 -5.81
CA ILE A 77 -22.48 9.29 -6.31
C ILE A 77 -23.00 7.86 -6.10
N TYR A 78 -22.53 6.96 -6.97
CA TYR A 78 -22.84 5.54 -6.92
C TYR A 78 -21.52 4.76 -6.90
N HIS A 79 -21.35 3.86 -5.93
CA HIS A 79 -20.10 3.13 -5.71
C HIS A 79 -20.37 1.71 -5.17
N GLY A 80 -19.33 0.88 -5.02
CA GLY A 80 -19.45 -0.43 -4.35
C GLY A 80 -19.68 -0.31 -2.84
N GLY A 81 -19.20 -1.26 -2.03
CA GLY A 81 -19.28 -1.17 -0.57
C GLY A 81 -18.62 0.10 0.02
N SER A 82 -17.58 0.60 -0.64
CA SER A 82 -16.92 1.89 -0.37
C SER A 82 -16.54 2.52 -1.71
N PRO A 83 -16.55 3.86 -1.85
CA PRO A 83 -15.95 4.49 -3.01
C PRO A 83 -14.43 4.52 -2.91
N PHE A 84 -13.82 4.17 -1.76
CA PHE A 84 -12.38 4.22 -1.55
C PHE A 84 -11.76 2.82 -1.68
N LEU A 85 -10.63 2.76 -2.39
CA LEU A 85 -9.81 1.57 -2.54
C LEU A 85 -8.43 1.86 -1.97
N PHE A 86 -7.94 0.96 -1.11
CA PHE A 86 -6.62 1.07 -0.48
C PHE A 86 -5.75 -0.10 -0.92
N ASN A 87 -4.94 0.10 -1.96
CA ASN A 87 -3.98 -0.91 -2.40
C ASN A 87 -2.62 -0.63 -1.79
N LEU A 88 -2.12 -1.54 -0.95
CA LEU A 88 -0.85 -1.39 -0.27
C LEU A 88 0.18 -2.35 -0.85
N GLN A 89 1.46 -1.95 -0.82
CA GLN A 89 2.59 -2.80 -1.16
C GLN A 89 3.65 -2.68 -0.08
N GLU A 90 4.06 -3.80 0.51
CA GLU A 90 5.24 -3.89 1.37
C GLU A 90 6.46 -4.20 0.50
N THR A 91 7.37 -3.25 0.37
CA THR A 91 8.42 -3.31 -0.65
C THR A 91 9.65 -4.13 -0.24
N THR A 92 9.83 -4.45 1.05
CA THR A 92 10.98 -5.25 1.51
C THR A 92 10.86 -6.70 1.09
N ARG A 93 9.65 -7.26 1.20
CA ARG A 93 9.33 -8.64 0.78
C ARG A 93 8.60 -8.69 -0.56
N ASN A 94 8.24 -7.52 -1.10
CA ASN A 94 7.45 -7.35 -2.30
C ASN A 94 6.08 -8.05 -2.22
N PHE A 95 5.38 -7.85 -1.10
CA PHE A 95 4.03 -8.37 -0.89
C PHE A 95 2.98 -7.31 -1.16
N GLU A 96 2.01 -7.64 -2.00
CA GLU A 96 0.85 -6.81 -2.29
C GLU A 96 -0.28 -7.11 -1.32
N ILE A 97 -0.85 -6.07 -0.72
CA ILE A 97 -2.02 -6.11 0.15
C ILE A 97 -3.14 -5.41 -0.63
N PRO A 98 -3.85 -6.15 -1.52
CA PRO A 98 -4.91 -5.57 -2.33
C PRO A 98 -6.08 -5.09 -1.47
N SER A 99 -6.77 -4.05 -1.92
CA SER A 99 -8.05 -3.65 -1.34
C SER A 99 -9.07 -4.77 -1.52
N ALA A 100 -9.90 -5.02 -0.51
CA ALA A 100 -11.13 -5.77 -0.73
C ALA A 100 -12.08 -4.92 -1.59
N MET A 101 -12.76 -5.55 -2.55
CA MET A 101 -13.83 -4.91 -3.32
C MET A 101 -15.15 -5.52 -2.91
N ASP A 102 -15.96 -4.74 -2.20
CA ASP A 102 -17.25 -5.19 -1.71
C ASP A 102 -18.38 -4.88 -2.71
N THR A 103 -19.26 -5.86 -2.89
CA THR A 103 -20.57 -5.72 -3.56
C THR A 103 -21.64 -5.68 -2.45
N PRO A 104 -22.48 -4.63 -2.34
CA PRO A 104 -23.38 -4.16 -3.40
C PRO A 104 -23.13 -2.73 -3.89
N LEU A 105 -23.89 -2.31 -4.91
CA LEU A 105 -23.98 -0.90 -5.33
C LEU A 105 -24.65 -0.06 -4.23
N ILE A 106 -23.99 1.00 -3.81
CA ILE A 106 -24.43 1.95 -2.79
C ILE A 106 -24.57 3.34 -3.42
N THR A 107 -25.64 4.04 -3.06
CA THR A 107 -25.87 5.45 -3.42
C THR A 107 -25.52 6.34 -2.23
N ARG A 108 -24.82 7.44 -2.48
CA ARG A 108 -24.45 8.43 -1.47
C ARG A 108 -24.60 9.85 -2.00
N ILE A 109 -25.10 10.75 -1.14
CA ILE A 109 -25.15 12.19 -1.42
C ILE A 109 -23.92 12.83 -0.77
N LEU A 110 -23.14 13.56 -1.55
CA LEU A 110 -22.07 14.41 -1.06
C LEU A 110 -22.54 15.87 -1.02
N GLU A 111 -22.39 16.50 0.13
CA GLU A 111 -22.61 17.93 0.29
C GLU A 111 -21.37 18.71 -0.15
N ARG A 112 -21.58 19.82 -0.86
CA ARG A 112 -20.50 20.66 -1.37
C ARG A 112 -19.58 21.14 -0.23
N ASN A 113 -18.28 20.98 -0.42
CA ASN A 113 -17.21 21.34 0.51
C ASN A 113 -17.26 20.60 1.87
N VAL A 114 -18.04 19.54 2.01
CA VAL A 114 -18.04 18.67 3.18
C VAL A 114 -17.29 17.37 2.83
N PRO A 115 -16.18 17.06 3.52
CA PRO A 115 -15.42 15.85 3.20
C PRO A 115 -16.17 14.60 3.65
N TYR A 116 -16.32 13.64 2.74
CA TYR A 116 -16.64 12.27 3.09
C TYR A 116 -15.34 11.52 3.40
N GLU A 117 -15.25 10.92 4.59
CA GLU A 117 -14.01 10.32 5.11
C GLU A 117 -14.21 8.84 5.46
N GLU A 118 -13.23 8.01 5.10
CA GLU A 118 -13.10 6.63 5.55
C GLU A 118 -11.67 6.31 5.98
N PHE A 119 -11.54 5.31 6.85
CA PHE A 119 -10.25 4.78 7.31
C PHE A 119 -9.97 3.44 6.64
N TYR A 120 -8.70 3.19 6.34
CA TYR A 120 -8.25 1.83 6.06
C TYR A 120 -8.54 0.93 7.27
N THR A 121 -9.33 -0.12 7.07
CA THR A 121 -9.70 -1.08 8.13
C THR A 121 -8.87 -2.35 8.01
N SER A 122 -8.82 -2.92 6.81
CA SER A 122 -8.03 -4.10 6.47
C SER A 122 -8.02 -4.30 4.96
N GLY A 123 -7.08 -5.10 4.48
CA GLY A 123 -6.95 -5.50 3.09
C GLY A 123 -6.14 -6.77 3.01
N GLY A 124 -6.00 -7.29 1.80
CA GLY A 124 -5.27 -8.51 1.51
C GLY A 124 -6.14 -9.76 1.55
N GLY A 125 -5.50 -10.86 1.16
CA GLY A 125 -6.12 -12.17 1.05
C GLY A 125 -5.05 -13.19 0.68
N TYR A 126 -5.35 -14.45 0.94
CA TYR A 126 -4.52 -15.58 0.56
C TYR A 126 -5.41 -16.76 0.22
N ASN A 127 -4.86 -17.73 -0.51
CA ASN A 127 -5.53 -18.97 -0.88
C ASN A 127 -4.70 -20.19 -0.43
N GLU A 128 -5.23 -21.38 -0.67
CA GLU A 128 -4.59 -22.66 -0.31
C GLU A 128 -3.26 -22.92 -1.01
N PHE A 129 -2.99 -22.23 -2.12
CA PHE A 129 -1.74 -22.34 -2.89
C PHE A 129 -0.72 -21.24 -2.55
N SER A 130 -1.07 -20.33 -1.64
CA SER A 130 -0.21 -19.21 -1.26
C SER A 130 0.99 -19.69 -0.45
N GLU A 131 2.16 -19.10 -0.68
CA GLU A 131 3.36 -19.44 0.07
C GLU A 131 3.17 -19.20 1.58
N PRO A 132 3.70 -20.08 2.47
CA PRO A 132 3.50 -19.95 3.92
C PRO A 132 3.88 -18.59 4.49
N LYS A 133 4.94 -17.95 3.96
CA LYS A 133 5.38 -16.62 4.38
C LYS A 133 4.37 -15.52 4.04
N LEU A 134 3.74 -15.60 2.86
CA LEU A 134 2.67 -14.68 2.46
C LEU A 134 1.45 -14.86 3.36
N VAL A 135 1.08 -16.11 3.64
CA VAL A 135 -0.05 -16.43 4.53
C VAL A 135 0.17 -15.86 5.93
N GLU A 136 1.36 -16.04 6.50
CA GLU A 136 1.71 -15.48 7.81
C GLU A 136 1.69 -13.95 7.82
N PHE A 137 2.24 -13.33 6.78
CA PHE A 137 2.22 -11.88 6.60
C PHE A 137 0.79 -11.33 6.51
N MET A 138 -0.05 -11.92 5.65
CA MET A 138 -1.45 -11.48 5.49
C MET A 138 -2.27 -11.64 6.77
N LYS A 139 -2.06 -12.72 7.52
CA LYS A 139 -2.73 -12.91 8.82
C LYS A 139 -2.41 -11.82 9.83
N GLN A 140 -1.22 -11.22 9.76
CA GLN A 140 -0.85 -10.09 10.62
C GLN A 140 -1.47 -8.79 10.10
N THR A 141 -1.32 -8.48 8.82
CA THR A 141 -1.83 -7.23 8.24
C THR A 141 -3.35 -7.12 8.27
N MET A 142 -4.07 -8.23 8.07
CA MET A 142 -5.53 -8.30 8.20
C MET A 142 -6.03 -8.01 9.62
N LYS A 143 -5.16 -8.14 10.64
CA LYS A 143 -5.45 -7.76 12.03
C LYS A 143 -5.00 -6.33 12.36
N GLY A 144 -4.58 -5.56 11.35
CA GLY A 144 -4.02 -4.22 11.52
C GLY A 144 -2.57 -4.23 12.04
N HIS A 145 -1.91 -5.38 12.12
CA HIS A 145 -0.51 -5.48 12.52
C HIS A 145 0.37 -5.45 11.29
N PHE A 146 1.03 -4.33 11.04
CA PHE A 146 1.97 -4.18 9.95
C PHE A 146 3.37 -4.62 10.40
N PRO A 147 3.95 -5.68 9.82
CA PRO A 147 5.33 -6.08 10.15
C PRO A 147 6.32 -4.98 9.77
N LYS A 148 7.52 -5.01 10.34
CA LYS A 148 8.63 -4.15 9.91
C LYS A 148 8.79 -4.15 8.38
N GLY A 149 8.93 -2.96 7.80
CA GLY A 149 9.04 -2.79 6.35
C GLY A 149 8.74 -1.38 5.87
N HIS A 150 8.88 -1.20 4.57
CA HIS A 150 8.50 0.03 3.87
C HIS A 150 7.22 -0.24 3.07
N TYR A 151 6.25 0.67 3.18
CA TYR A 151 4.92 0.51 2.64
C TYR A 151 4.59 1.66 1.70
N ILE A 152 4.06 1.32 0.53
CA ILE A 152 3.46 2.25 -0.42
C ILE A 152 1.96 2.05 -0.37
N VAL A 153 1.21 3.13 -0.17
CA VAL A 153 -0.26 3.13 -0.23
C VAL A 153 -0.68 3.84 -1.50
N LYS A 154 -1.32 3.10 -2.41
CA LYS A 154 -2.00 3.63 -3.59
C LYS A 154 -3.48 3.69 -3.28
N GLY A 155 -3.92 4.85 -2.82
CA GLY A 155 -5.33 5.13 -2.58
C GLY A 155 -5.99 5.62 -3.86
N SER A 156 -7.18 5.13 -4.16
CA SER A 156 -8.00 5.62 -5.27
C SER A 156 -9.46 5.62 -4.89
N THR A 157 -10.28 6.27 -5.72
CA THR A 157 -11.72 6.07 -5.66
C THR A 157 -12.25 5.23 -6.83
N ASP A 158 -13.43 4.67 -6.68
CA ASP A 158 -14.22 4.07 -7.76
C ASP A 158 -15.70 4.36 -7.56
N PHE A 159 -16.19 5.38 -8.27
CA PHE A 159 -17.60 5.77 -8.24
C PHE A 159 -18.00 6.41 -9.58
N TYR A 160 -19.31 6.57 -9.78
CA TYR A 160 -19.84 7.33 -10.90
C TYR A 160 -20.93 8.31 -10.44
N THR A 161 -21.17 9.33 -11.26
CA THR A 161 -22.38 10.16 -11.20
C THR A 161 -23.28 9.84 -12.38
N GLU A 162 -24.57 10.16 -12.26
CA GLU A 162 -25.56 9.93 -13.31
C GLU A 162 -26.33 11.23 -13.56
N ASP A 163 -26.46 11.62 -14.83
CA ASP A 163 -27.21 12.80 -15.24
C ASP A 163 -28.71 12.50 -15.43
N PRO A 164 -29.57 13.51 -15.65
CA PRO A 164 -31.01 13.28 -15.86
C PRO A 164 -31.37 12.43 -17.09
N ASN A 165 -30.43 12.19 -18.01
CA ASN A 165 -30.59 11.33 -19.18
C ASN A 165 -30.01 9.92 -18.95
N GLU A 166 -29.72 9.58 -17.69
CA GLU A 166 -29.11 8.30 -17.28
C GLU A 166 -27.68 8.10 -17.82
N GLN A 167 -27.01 9.18 -18.26
CA GLN A 167 -25.63 9.12 -18.68
C GLN A 167 -24.71 9.05 -17.46
N LYS A 168 -23.85 8.02 -17.44
CA LYS A 168 -22.87 7.80 -16.36
C LYS A 168 -21.53 8.43 -16.69
N THR A 169 -20.94 9.06 -15.69
CA THR A 169 -19.55 9.55 -15.72
C THR A 169 -18.76 8.91 -14.58
N GLU A 170 -17.70 8.19 -14.92
CA GLU A 170 -16.85 7.48 -13.95
C GLU A 170 -15.72 8.38 -13.41
N TYR A 171 -15.43 8.22 -12.12
CA TYR A 171 -14.41 8.98 -11.40
C TYR A 171 -13.49 8.06 -10.61
N LYS A 172 -12.18 8.20 -10.88
CA LYS A 172 -11.12 7.42 -10.22
C LYS A 172 -9.92 8.27 -9.79
N PRO A 173 -10.11 9.45 -9.15
CA PRO A 173 -8.98 10.18 -8.58
C PRO A 173 -8.17 9.27 -7.64
N SER A 174 -6.85 9.39 -7.72
CA SER A 174 -5.90 8.56 -6.96
C SER A 174 -4.73 9.37 -6.42
N ALA A 175 -4.23 8.97 -5.26
CA ALA A 175 -3.08 9.57 -4.61
C ALA A 175 -2.17 8.47 -4.03
N THR A 176 -0.92 8.82 -3.76
CA THR A 176 0.06 7.88 -3.20
C THR A 176 0.77 8.51 -2.02
N ILE A 177 0.87 7.75 -0.94
CA ILE A 177 1.67 8.07 0.24
C ILE A 177 2.55 6.87 0.58
N GLU A 178 3.59 7.09 1.38
CA GLU A 178 4.52 6.05 1.80
C GLU A 178 4.78 6.17 3.31
N PHE A 179 5.04 5.04 3.97
CA PHE A 179 5.42 5.02 5.37
C PHE A 179 6.33 3.83 5.70
N ASN A 180 7.00 3.93 6.85
CA ASN A 180 7.89 2.90 7.38
C ASN A 180 7.35 2.35 8.70
N VAL A 181 7.57 1.06 8.93
CA VAL A 181 7.44 0.41 10.23
C VAL A 181 8.82 -0.10 10.63
N GLN A 182 9.30 0.25 11.82
CA GLN A 182 10.67 -0.04 12.26
C GLN A 182 10.78 -0.70 13.63
#